data_AF-A0A419DT45-F1
#
_entry.id   AF-A0A419DT45-F1
#
_cell.length_a   1.000
_cell.length_b   1.000
_cell.length_c   1.000
_cell.angle_alpha   90.00
_cell.angle_beta   90.00
_cell.angle_gamma   90.00
#
_symmetry.space_group_name_H-M   'P 1'
#
loop_
_entity.id
_entity.type
_entity.pdbx_description
1 polymer ?
#
loop_
_entity_poly.entity_id
_entity_poly.type
_entity_poly.pdbx_seq_one_letter_code
_entity_poly.pdbx_strand_id
1 'polypeptide(L)'
;MKPLFSIILTICLIFTGCYCTLDEQTDGPHFKSRARTISKYHTFDIEFSKGLRPDQVSNRTVTITDSTGERMQTELEIIDGKELRIKPPRSGYQKGRRYIIHIRDSIDARKQVKSNTIKERTFTVDR
;
A
#
# COMPACT_ATOMS: atom_id res chain seq x y z
N MET A 1 34.13 30.99 48.25
CA MET A 1 33.65 29.81 49.00
C MET A 1 32.53 29.15 48.18
N LYS A 2 32.73 27.90 47.71
CA LYS A 2 31.65 26.97 47.30
C LYS A 2 30.88 26.57 48.58
N PRO A 3 29.60 26.12 48.58
CA PRO A 3 29.03 25.23 47.57
C PRO A 3 27.52 25.38 47.31
N LEU A 4 27.08 25.34 46.04
CA LEU A 4 25.77 24.79 45.69
C LEU A 4 25.89 23.93 44.44
N PHE A 5 26.79 22.95 44.51
CA PHE A 5 26.70 21.70 43.75
C PHE A 5 25.50 20.91 44.29
N SER A 6 24.28 21.35 44.01
CA SER A 6 23.06 20.61 44.42
C SER A 6 21.87 20.85 43.50
N ILE A 7 22.12 21.26 42.25
CA ILE A 7 21.09 21.34 41.19
C ILE A 7 21.60 20.64 39.92
N ILE A 8 22.50 19.67 40.07
CA ILE A 8 22.98 18.79 38.99
C ILE A 8 22.71 17.33 39.40
N LEU A 9 21.52 17.06 39.95
CA LEU A 9 21.14 15.69 40.31
C LEU A 9 19.62 15.49 40.29
N THR A 10 18.90 16.07 39.32
CA THR A 10 17.47 15.74 39.14
C THR A 10 16.92 16.01 37.73
N ILE A 11 17.74 15.92 36.68
CA ILE A 11 17.26 15.92 35.29
C ILE A 11 17.98 14.83 34.47
N CYS A 12 18.24 13.67 35.08
CA CYS A 12 18.62 12.44 34.36
C CYS A 12 17.48 11.41 34.31
N LEU A 13 16.25 11.79 34.68
CA LEU A 13 15.05 10.97 34.60
C LEU A 13 14.03 11.54 33.59
N ILE A 14 14.53 11.97 32.43
CA ILE A 14 13.73 11.84 31.21
C ILE A 14 14.38 10.67 30.49
N PHE A 15 14.19 9.48 31.09
CA PHE A 15 13.45 8.42 30.42
C PHE A 15 13.81 8.44 28.95
N THR A 16 14.83 7.63 28.65
CA THR A 16 14.98 6.87 27.42
C THR A 16 13.59 6.55 26.90
N GLY A 17 13.02 7.51 26.17
CA GLY A 17 11.85 7.32 25.37
C GLY A 17 12.34 6.39 24.28
N CYS A 18 12.26 5.10 24.56
CA CYS A 18 12.05 4.12 23.52
C CYS A 18 10.76 4.61 22.85
N TYR A 19 10.91 5.51 21.89
CA TYR A 19 9.90 5.73 20.88
C TYR A 19 9.87 4.40 20.14
N CYS A 20 9.19 3.42 20.73
CA CYS A 20 8.44 2.48 19.94
C CYS A 20 7.55 3.40 19.12
N THR A 21 8.01 3.73 17.91
CA THR A 21 7.08 4.04 16.85
C THR A 21 6.15 2.84 16.86
N LEU A 22 5.00 3.00 17.51
CA LEU A 22 3.83 2.18 17.23
C LEU A 22 3.76 2.28 15.72
N ASP A 23 4.18 1.21 15.04
CA ASP A 23 3.87 1.00 13.65
C ASP A 23 2.36 1.20 13.65
N GLU A 24 1.91 2.35 13.16
CA GLU A 24 0.52 2.57 12.84
C GLU A 24 0.21 1.37 11.98
N GLN A 25 -0.51 0.38 12.54
CA GLN A 25 -0.79 -0.86 11.85
C GLN A 25 -1.58 -0.43 10.63
N THR A 26 -0.86 -0.25 9.51
CA THR A 26 -1.33 0.62 8.46
C THR A 26 -2.54 -0.06 7.90
N ASP A 27 -3.68 0.51 8.26
CA ASP A 27 -4.91 -0.24 8.24
C ASP A 27 -5.34 -0.48 6.78
N GLY A 28 -4.71 0.19 5.81
CA GLY A 28 -4.99 0.21 4.37
C GLY A 28 -4.77 -1.10 3.59
N PRO A 29 -4.75 -1.04 2.25
CA PRO A 29 -4.74 -2.22 1.40
C PRO A 29 -3.52 -3.11 1.67
N HIS A 30 -3.78 -4.36 2.07
CA HIS A 30 -2.75 -5.34 2.35
C HIS A 30 -2.57 -6.27 1.15
N PHE A 31 -1.44 -6.16 0.47
CA PHE A 31 -1.12 -7.08 -0.61
C PHE A 31 -0.65 -8.43 -0.05
N LYS A 32 -1.33 -9.52 -0.44
CA LYS A 32 -0.98 -10.87 0.03
C LYS A 32 0.42 -11.31 -0.38
N SER A 33 0.82 -10.99 -1.62
CA SER A 33 2.19 -11.19 -2.09
C SER A 33 3.05 -9.98 -1.76
N ARG A 34 4.23 -10.18 -1.17
CA ARG A 34 5.26 -9.12 -0.99
C ARG A 34 6.34 -9.14 -2.07
N ALA A 35 6.22 -10.02 -3.06
CA ALA A 35 7.20 -10.14 -4.13
C ALA A 35 7.34 -8.81 -4.90
N ARG A 36 8.58 -8.33 -5.04
CA ARG A 36 8.90 -7.16 -5.88
C ARG A 36 9.06 -7.56 -7.33
N THR A 37 9.43 -8.80 -7.57
CA THR A 37 9.63 -9.37 -8.89
C THR A 37 8.61 -10.47 -9.13
N ILE A 38 7.93 -10.42 -10.27
CA ILE A 38 6.78 -11.26 -10.57
C ILE A 38 6.89 -11.91 -11.96
N SER A 39 6.07 -12.93 -12.19
CA SER A 39 5.92 -13.55 -13.50
C SER A 39 5.02 -12.73 -14.44
N LYS A 40 5.15 -12.93 -15.74
CA LYS A 40 4.34 -12.33 -16.81
C LYS A 40 2.82 -12.35 -16.58
N TYR A 41 2.31 -13.43 -15.99
CA TYR A 41 0.87 -13.62 -15.73
C TYR A 41 0.53 -13.59 -14.23
N HIS A 42 1.34 -12.89 -13.43
CA HIS A 42 1.06 -12.78 -12.00
C HIS A 42 -0.25 -12.02 -11.76
N THR A 43 -0.99 -12.50 -10.77
CA THR A 43 -2.22 -11.88 -10.29
C THR A 43 -1.94 -11.28 -8.92
N PHE A 44 -2.45 -10.07 -8.66
CA PHE A 44 -2.31 -9.43 -7.35
C PHE A 44 -3.59 -9.60 -6.55
N ASP A 45 -3.47 -10.22 -5.38
CA ASP A 45 -4.54 -10.33 -4.41
C ASP A 45 -4.29 -9.34 -3.27
N ILE A 46 -5.29 -8.48 -3.03
CA ILE A 46 -5.21 -7.36 -2.10
C ILE A 46 -6.38 -7.44 -1.14
N GLU A 47 -6.08 -7.55 0.14
CA GLU A 47 -7.05 -7.64 1.22
C GLU A 47 -7.34 -6.28 1.84
N PHE A 48 -8.62 -6.01 2.11
CA PHE A 48 -9.11 -4.81 2.77
C PHE A 48 -9.77 -5.24 4.08
N SER A 49 -9.14 -4.93 5.22
CA SER A 49 -9.53 -5.46 6.54
C SER A 49 -10.97 -5.12 6.94
N LYS A 50 -11.51 -3.99 6.46
CA LYS A 50 -12.90 -3.56 6.69
C LYS A 50 -13.79 -3.66 5.44
N GLY A 51 -13.31 -4.29 4.38
CA GLY A 51 -14.04 -4.47 3.13
C GLY A 51 -13.82 -3.38 2.11
N LEU A 52 -14.38 -3.65 0.93
CA LEU A 52 -14.37 -2.78 -0.24
C LEU A 52 -15.72 -2.08 -0.41
N ARG A 53 -15.73 -0.97 -1.14
CA ARG A 53 -16.92 -0.36 -1.75
C ARG A 53 -17.01 -0.82 -3.20
N PRO A 54 -17.79 -1.87 -3.52
CA PRO A 54 -17.75 -2.49 -4.85
C PRO A 54 -18.12 -1.52 -5.99
N ASP A 55 -19.02 -0.59 -5.71
CA ASP A 55 -19.46 0.47 -6.62
C ASP A 55 -18.34 1.46 -6.98
N GLN A 56 -17.30 1.56 -6.15
CA GLN A 56 -16.14 2.42 -6.39
C GLN A 56 -14.99 1.69 -7.08
N VAL A 57 -15.00 0.36 -7.15
CA VAL A 57 -13.96 -0.42 -7.80
C VAL A 57 -14.14 -0.33 -9.32
N SER A 58 -13.16 0.26 -10.00
CA SER A 58 -13.21 0.43 -11.44
C SER A 58 -11.80 0.60 -12.03
N ASN A 59 -11.73 0.54 -13.36
CA ASN A 59 -10.54 0.94 -14.13
C ASN A 59 -10.24 2.46 -14.07
N ARG A 60 -10.79 3.21 -13.11
CA ARG A 60 -10.39 4.60 -12.83
C ARG A 60 -9.78 4.76 -11.44
N THR A 61 -10.20 3.90 -10.51
CA THR A 61 -9.77 3.92 -9.11
C THR A 61 -8.66 2.92 -8.84
N VAL A 62 -8.60 1.83 -9.60
CA VAL A 62 -7.51 0.86 -9.59
C VAL A 62 -6.88 0.84 -10.96
N THR A 63 -5.56 1.05 -11.01
CA THR A 63 -4.84 1.21 -12.28
C THR A 63 -3.47 0.59 -12.19
N ILE A 64 -2.96 0.08 -13.31
CA ILE A 64 -1.56 -0.29 -13.44
C ILE A 64 -0.97 0.52 -14.59
N THR A 65 0.16 1.17 -14.35
CA THR A 65 0.93 1.87 -15.38
C THR A 65 2.30 1.26 -15.53
N ASP A 66 2.88 1.36 -16.72
CA ASP A 66 4.30 1.07 -16.93
C ASP A 66 5.18 2.27 -16.51
N SER A 67 6.48 2.20 -16.82
CA SER A 67 7.43 3.28 -16.55
C SER A 67 7.22 4.54 -17.39
N THR A 68 6.48 4.47 -18.49
CA THR A 68 6.16 5.61 -19.37
C THR A 68 4.86 6.31 -18.97
N GLY A 69 4.11 5.72 -18.03
CA GLY A 69 2.77 6.16 -17.65
C GLY A 69 1.66 5.53 -18.52
N GLU A 70 2.01 4.65 -19.45
CA GLU A 70 1.05 3.90 -20.26
C GLU A 70 0.22 2.99 -19.36
N ARG A 71 -1.10 3.05 -19.50
CA ARG A 71 -2.03 2.29 -18.69
C ARG A 71 -2.20 0.87 -19.24
N MET A 72 -2.03 -0.11 -18.36
CA MET A 72 -2.24 -1.51 -18.67
C MET A 72 -3.73 -1.88 -18.60
N GLN A 73 -4.23 -2.57 -19.63
CA GLN A 73 -5.58 -3.12 -19.66
C GLN A 73 -5.63 -4.37 -18.77
N THR A 74 -6.26 -4.25 -17.60
CA THR A 74 -6.35 -5.32 -16.59
C THR A 74 -7.81 -5.57 -16.23
N GLU A 75 -8.07 -6.77 -15.71
CA GLU A 75 -9.38 -7.16 -15.22
C GLU A 75 -9.36 -7.15 -13.68
N LEU A 76 -10.43 -6.62 -13.10
CA LEU A 76 -10.60 -6.50 -11.65
C LEU A 76 -11.73 -7.45 -11.22
N GLU A 77 -11.47 -8.23 -10.18
CA GLU A 77 -12.44 -9.15 -9.60
C GLU A 77 -12.52 -8.89 -8.09
N ILE A 78 -13.74 -8.78 -7.56
CA ILE A 78 -13.97 -8.63 -6.12
C ILE A 78 -14.36 -9.99 -5.57
N ILE A 79 -13.65 -10.43 -4.54
CA ILE A 79 -13.85 -11.71 -3.88
C ILE A 79 -14.37 -11.42 -2.47
N ASP A 80 -15.55 -11.97 -2.16
CA ASP A 80 -16.22 -11.88 -0.85
C ASP A 80 -16.37 -10.46 -0.28
N GLY A 81 -16.35 -9.43 -1.14
CA GLY A 81 -16.46 -8.01 -0.76
C GLY A 81 -15.27 -7.47 0.05
N LYS A 82 -14.20 -8.25 0.25
CA LYS A 82 -13.03 -7.87 1.07
C LYS A 82 -11.71 -7.99 0.34
N GLU A 83 -11.69 -8.70 -0.76
CA GLU A 83 -10.48 -8.92 -1.54
C GLU A 83 -10.66 -8.40 -2.96
N LEU A 84 -9.65 -7.67 -3.44
CA LEU A 84 -9.52 -7.25 -4.81
C LEU A 84 -8.45 -8.10 -5.48
N ARG A 85 -8.85 -8.81 -6.52
CA ARG A 85 -7.97 -9.54 -7.43
C ARG A 85 -7.75 -8.73 -8.70
N ILE A 86 -6.49 -8.40 -8.98
CA ILE A 86 -6.07 -7.73 -10.22
C ILE A 86 -5.42 -8.78 -11.13
N LYS A 87 -6.11 -9.15 -12.20
CA LYS A 87 -5.58 -10.08 -13.21
C LYS A 87 -4.61 -9.35 -14.15
N PRO A 88 -3.59 -10.05 -14.67
CA PRO A 88 -2.66 -9.48 -15.62
C PRO A 88 -3.39 -9.07 -16.93
N PRO A 89 -2.78 -8.21 -17.76
CA PRO A 89 -3.24 -8.01 -19.12
C PRO A 89 -3.30 -9.34 -19.88
N ARG A 90 -4.21 -9.45 -20.86
CA ARG A 90 -4.35 -10.68 -21.68
C ARG A 90 -3.04 -11.10 -22.34
N SER A 91 -2.25 -10.13 -22.81
CA SER A 91 -0.92 -10.36 -23.38
C SER A 91 0.16 -10.66 -22.34
N GLY A 92 -0.14 -10.46 -21.05
CA GLY A 92 0.78 -10.49 -19.91
C GLY A 92 1.62 -9.21 -19.80
N TYR A 93 2.34 -9.09 -18.68
CA TYR A 93 3.32 -8.02 -18.50
C TYR A 93 4.59 -8.28 -19.32
N GLN A 94 5.29 -7.23 -19.72
CA GLN A 94 6.55 -7.37 -20.46
C GLN A 94 7.71 -7.65 -19.50
N LYS A 95 8.51 -8.67 -19.82
CA LYS A 95 9.72 -9.04 -19.07
C LYS A 95 10.73 -7.88 -19.05
N GLY A 96 11.39 -7.69 -17.90
CA GLY A 96 12.39 -6.64 -17.68
C GLY A 96 11.80 -5.25 -17.45
N ARG A 97 10.48 -5.06 -17.54
CA ARG A 97 9.82 -3.78 -17.30
C ARG A 97 9.44 -3.61 -15.83
N ARG A 98 9.27 -2.34 -15.44
CA ARG A 98 8.78 -1.89 -14.14
C ARG A 98 7.39 -1.30 -14.30
N TYR A 99 6.53 -1.61 -13.33
CA TYR A 99 5.13 -1.19 -13.30
C TYR A 99 4.75 -0.64 -11.93
N ILE A 100 3.68 0.15 -11.88
CA ILE A 100 3.14 0.76 -10.67
C ILE A 100 1.64 0.47 -10.62
N ILE A 101 1.19 -0.14 -9.51
CA ILE A 101 -0.22 -0.27 -9.16
C ILE A 101 -0.62 1.00 -8.40
N HIS A 102 -1.70 1.63 -8.84
CA HIS A 102 -2.31 2.79 -8.19
C HIS A 102 -3.69 2.40 -7.68
N ILE A 103 -3.93 2.63 -6.39
CA ILE A 103 -5.19 2.31 -5.73
C ILE A 103 -5.70 3.56 -5.03
N ARG A 104 -6.85 4.09 -5.47
CA ARG A 104 -7.51 5.19 -4.77
C ARG A 104 -8.14 4.69 -3.48
N ASP A 105 -7.95 5.44 -2.40
CA ASP A 105 -8.53 5.16 -1.09
C ASP A 105 -10.07 5.09 -1.12
N SER A 106 -10.74 5.74 -2.07
CA SER A 106 -12.21 5.73 -2.19
C SER A 106 -12.83 4.33 -2.32
N ILE A 107 -12.04 3.31 -2.70
CA ILE A 107 -12.52 1.92 -2.77
C ILE A 107 -12.54 1.21 -1.41
N ASP A 108 -11.83 1.73 -0.42
CA ASP A 108 -11.79 1.18 0.94
C ASP A 108 -13.06 1.62 1.70
N ALA A 109 -13.76 0.67 2.31
CA ALA A 109 -15.01 0.93 3.03
C ALA A 109 -14.86 1.89 4.22
N ARG A 110 -13.65 2.05 4.79
CA ARG A 110 -13.41 3.04 5.87
C ARG A 110 -13.20 4.45 5.37
N LYS A 111 -12.76 4.61 4.12
CA LYS A 111 -12.38 5.91 3.58
C LYS A 111 -13.63 6.61 3.07
N GLN A 112 -13.55 7.94 3.02
CA GLN A 112 -14.59 8.75 2.41
C GLN A 112 -14.59 8.54 0.90
N VAL A 113 -15.78 8.47 0.29
CA VAL A 113 -15.94 8.27 -1.16
C VAL A 113 -15.21 9.35 -1.97
N LYS A 114 -15.15 10.59 -1.46
CA LYS A 114 -14.45 11.71 -2.10
C LYS A 114 -12.93 11.71 -1.88
N SER A 115 -12.39 10.72 -1.17
CA SER A 115 -10.94 10.62 -0.94
C SER A 115 -10.21 10.40 -2.26
N ASN A 116 -9.24 11.27 -2.54
CA ASN A 116 -8.39 11.20 -3.71
C ASN A 116 -6.97 10.74 -3.38
N THR A 117 -6.72 10.27 -2.16
CA THR A 117 -5.44 9.67 -1.78
C THR A 117 -5.20 8.42 -2.62
N ILE A 118 -3.99 8.30 -3.17
CA ILE A 118 -3.57 7.15 -3.97
C ILE A 118 -2.50 6.40 -3.19
N LYS A 119 -2.68 5.08 -3.09
CA LYS A 119 -1.67 4.14 -2.62
C LYS A 119 -1.00 3.51 -3.83
N GLU A 120 0.32 3.51 -3.80
CA GLU A 120 1.14 3.00 -4.89
C GLU A 120 1.91 1.75 -4.47
N ARG A 121 2.05 0.81 -5.41
CA ARG A 121 2.98 -0.31 -5.28
C ARG A 121 3.74 -0.51 -6.59
N THR A 122 5.07 -0.54 -6.50
CA THR A 122 5.94 -0.85 -7.65
C THR A 122 6.30 -2.33 -7.71
N PHE A 123 6.39 -2.90 -8.91
CA PHE A 123 6.91 -4.23 -9.17
C PHE A 123 7.68 -4.31 -10.51
N THR A 124 8.49 -5.36 -10.67
CA THR A 124 9.24 -5.68 -11.90
C THR A 124 8.90 -7.09 -12.38
N VAL A 125 9.14 -7.38 -13.66
CA VAL A 125 8.82 -8.69 -14.27
C VAL A 125 10.10 -9.42 -14.65
N ASP A 126 10.33 -10.62 -14.14
CA ASP A 126 11.56 -11.39 -14.44
C ASP A 126 11.32 -12.76 -15.10
N ARG A 127 10.13 -13.34 -14.98
CA ARG A 127 9.82 -14.71 -15.43
C ARG A 127 8.65 -14.76 -16.39
#